data_AF-A0ABD3BBG4-F1
#
_entry.id   AF-A0ABD3BBG4-F1
#
_cell.length_a   1.000
_cell.length_b   1.000
_cell.length_c   1.000
_cell.angle_alpha   90.00
_cell.angle_beta   90.00
_cell.angle_gamma   90.00
#
_symmetry.space_group_name_H-M   'P 1'
#
loop_
_entity.id
_entity.type
_entity.pdbx_description
1 polymer ?
#
loop_
_entity_poly.entity_id
_entity_poly.type
_entity_poly.pdbx_seq_one_letter_code
_entity_poly.pdbx_strand_id
1 'polypeptide(L)'
;MDAHFKGMVNDVKGRLKCYKTECLDTCGTGARGVVSEFQTPKGESASEVKYEFAWLYTNGLLSVIIAFGVLLTSLKSRTARSWRYGTGFFRSFIADYGVPLMIVVCTALSYAVPGNVPSGVPMRLFGPLPWEAGSLYHWTMAKDIGKISAGYVFATIIPAVMIAGLYFFDHSVAAQLAQQKEFNLKNPPAYHWDIFLLGVMVSGFKC
;
A
#
# COMPACT_ATOMS: atom_id res chain seq x y z
N MET A 1 -38.86 16.01 -7.25
CA MET A 1 -37.79 15.11 -7.76
C MET A 1 -36.61 15.98 -8.10
N ASP A 2 -35.87 16.30 -7.05
CA ASP A 2 -35.28 17.62 -6.88
C ASP A 2 -33.81 17.59 -7.27
N ALA A 3 -33.25 18.75 -7.62
CA ALA A 3 -31.89 18.92 -8.13
C ALA A 3 -30.81 18.21 -7.29
N HIS A 4 -31.07 17.99 -6.01
CA HIS A 4 -30.26 17.20 -5.08
C HIS A 4 -30.09 15.73 -5.53
N PHE A 5 -31.17 15.07 -5.99
CA PHE A 5 -31.12 13.69 -6.49
C PHE A 5 -30.31 13.59 -7.79
N LYS A 6 -30.44 14.59 -8.68
CA LYS A 6 -29.66 14.64 -9.92
C LYS A 6 -28.17 14.87 -9.67
N GLY A 7 -27.83 15.68 -8.66
CA GLY A 7 -26.45 15.86 -8.18
C GLY A 7 -25.83 14.57 -7.65
N MET A 8 -26.56 13.81 -6.84
CA MET A 8 -26.09 12.52 -6.31
C MET A 8 -25.95 11.43 -7.37
N VAL A 9 -26.86 11.36 -8.34
CA VAL A 9 -26.72 10.39 -9.45
C VAL A 9 -25.46 10.71 -10.27
N ASN A 10 -25.14 11.99 -10.45
CA ASN A 10 -23.90 12.40 -11.12
C ASN A 10 -22.65 12.13 -10.27
N ASP A 11 -22.70 12.31 -8.94
CA ASP A 11 -21.60 11.96 -8.03
C ASP A 11 -21.35 10.45 -8.01
N VAL A 12 -22.39 9.63 -7.86
CA VAL A 12 -22.30 8.16 -7.89
C VAL A 12 -21.75 7.69 -9.23
N LYS A 13 -22.22 8.27 -10.35
CA LYS A 13 -21.70 7.93 -11.68
C LYS A 13 -20.23 8.34 -11.85
N GLY A 14 -19.83 9.47 -11.26
CA GLY A 14 -18.44 9.91 -11.18
C GLY A 14 -17.57 8.96 -10.37
N ARG A 15 -18.01 8.57 -9.17
CA ARG A 15 -17.30 7.63 -8.30
C ARG A 15 -17.24 6.24 -8.87
N LEU A 16 -18.31 5.75 -9.51
CA LEU A 16 -18.30 4.45 -10.19
C LEU A 16 -17.31 4.45 -11.36
N LYS A 17 -17.18 5.59 -12.05
CA LYS A 17 -16.19 5.77 -13.11
C LYS A 17 -14.77 5.77 -12.54
N CYS A 18 -14.52 6.48 -11.44
CA CYS A 18 -13.26 6.42 -10.70
C CYS A 18 -12.94 5.00 -10.23
N TYR A 19 -13.89 4.31 -9.58
CA TYR A 19 -13.71 2.96 -9.08
C TYR A 19 -13.45 1.95 -10.22
N LYS A 20 -14.10 2.12 -11.37
CA LYS A 20 -13.83 1.28 -12.55
C LYS A 20 -12.44 1.55 -13.11
N THR A 21 -12.00 2.81 -13.17
CA THR A 21 -10.65 3.18 -13.61
C THR A 21 -9.60 2.69 -12.63
N GLU A 22 -9.80 2.86 -11.32
CA GLU A 22 -8.92 2.36 -10.26
C GLU A 22 -8.87 0.82 -10.22
N CYS A 23 -9.97 0.12 -10.47
CA CYS A 23 -9.98 -1.35 -10.55
C CYS A 23 -9.24 -1.85 -11.80
N LEU A 24 -9.38 -1.16 -12.94
CA LEU A 24 -8.59 -1.43 -14.14
C LEU A 24 -7.10 -1.08 -13.95
N ASP A 25 -6.79 -0.05 -13.17
CA ASP A 25 -5.43 0.34 -12.82
C ASP A 25 -4.80 -0.62 -11.80
N THR A 26 -5.60 -1.17 -10.87
CA THR A 26 -5.19 -2.17 -9.87
C THR A 26 -4.82 -3.53 -10.51
N CYS A 27 -5.33 -3.85 -11.69
CA CYS A 27 -4.92 -5.06 -12.41
C CYS A 27 -3.50 -4.93 -13.03
N GLY A 28 -2.97 -3.70 -13.14
CA GLY A 28 -1.66 -3.40 -13.75
C GLY A 28 -0.69 -2.65 -12.83
N THR A 29 -0.93 -2.63 -11.52
CA THR A 29 -0.31 -1.70 -10.53
C THR A 29 1.21 -1.72 -10.55
N GLY A 30 1.82 -2.90 -10.71
CA GLY A 30 3.28 -3.03 -10.75
C GLY A 30 3.91 -2.35 -11.97
N ALA A 31 3.41 -2.67 -13.16
CA ALA A 31 3.96 -2.11 -14.41
C ALA A 31 3.57 -0.63 -14.59
N ARG A 32 2.33 -0.27 -14.23
CA ARG A 32 1.86 1.12 -14.30
C ARG A 32 2.57 2.03 -13.31
N GLY A 33 2.87 1.52 -12.10
CA GLY A 33 3.67 2.23 -11.10
C GLY A 33 5.08 2.55 -11.61
N VAL A 34 5.75 1.59 -12.24
CA VAL A 34 7.07 1.83 -12.85
C VAL A 34 6.99 2.81 -14.02
N VAL A 35 5.94 2.72 -14.86
CA VAL A 35 5.74 3.65 -15.99
C VAL A 35 5.40 5.07 -15.51
N SER A 36 4.68 5.21 -14.38
CA SER A 36 4.37 6.53 -13.83
C SER A 36 5.58 7.28 -13.31
N GLU A 37 6.67 6.60 -12.94
CA GLU A 37 7.93 7.24 -12.55
C GLU A 37 8.63 7.97 -13.73
N PHE A 38 8.31 7.59 -14.97
CA PHE A 38 8.79 8.25 -16.18
C PHE A 38 7.89 9.42 -16.61
N GLN A 39 6.82 9.70 -15.87
CA GLN A 39 5.83 10.72 -16.22
C GLN A 39 5.72 11.75 -15.10
N THR A 40 5.41 13.00 -15.46
CA THR A 40 5.09 14.02 -14.46
C THR A 40 3.83 13.61 -13.71
N PRO A 41 3.83 13.65 -12.36
CA PRO A 41 2.65 13.33 -11.57
C PRO A 41 1.51 14.30 -11.89
N LYS A 42 0.30 13.75 -11.96
CA LYS A 42 -0.91 14.52 -12.31
C LYS A 42 -1.25 15.47 -11.17
N GLY A 43 -0.97 16.77 -11.35
CA GLY A 43 -1.30 17.82 -10.39
C GLY A 43 -0.16 18.78 -10.05
N GLU A 44 1.06 18.54 -10.53
CA GLU A 44 2.22 19.41 -10.30
C GLU A 44 2.55 20.26 -11.55
N SER A 45 3.08 21.47 -11.33
CA SER A 45 3.40 22.41 -12.42
C SER A 45 4.58 21.91 -13.26
N ALA A 46 4.36 21.74 -14.57
CA ALA A 46 5.34 21.25 -15.54
C ALA A 46 6.57 22.18 -15.74
N SER A 47 6.64 23.32 -15.07
CA SER A 47 7.70 24.33 -15.24
C SER A 47 8.89 24.15 -14.28
N GLU A 48 8.87 23.15 -13.40
CA GLU A 48 9.98 22.93 -12.47
C GLU A 48 11.12 22.13 -13.14
N VAL A 49 12.37 22.52 -12.85
CA VAL A 49 13.60 21.87 -13.35
C VAL A 49 13.63 20.35 -13.06
N LYS A 50 12.86 19.90 -12.07
CA LYS A 50 12.71 18.50 -11.63
C LYS A 50 12.03 17.61 -12.69
N TYR A 51 11.19 18.19 -13.54
CA TYR A 51 10.42 17.47 -14.58
C TYR A 51 11.03 17.59 -15.97
N GLU A 52 12.24 18.16 -16.08
CA GLU A 52 13.02 18.08 -17.30
C GLU A 52 13.24 16.61 -17.68
N PHE A 53 13.21 16.34 -18.99
CA PHE A 53 13.27 14.99 -19.54
C PHE A 53 14.47 14.18 -19.00
N ALA A 54 15.64 14.81 -18.86
CA ALA A 54 16.85 14.18 -18.34
C ALA A 54 16.69 13.66 -16.90
N TRP A 55 16.04 14.44 -16.03
CA TRP A 55 15.85 14.08 -14.62
C TRP A 55 14.74 13.05 -14.44
N LEU A 56 13.65 13.17 -15.20
CA LEU A 56 12.55 12.22 -15.19
C LEU A 56 13.01 10.83 -15.71
N TYR A 57 13.82 10.82 -16.77
CA TYR A 57 14.43 9.60 -17.29
C TYR A 57 15.39 8.96 -16.28
N THR A 58 16.21 9.77 -15.60
CA THR A 58 17.16 9.28 -14.57
C THR A 58 16.43 8.68 -13.38
N ASN A 59 15.33 9.30 -12.93
CA ASN A 59 14.48 8.78 -11.85
C ASN A 59 13.83 7.45 -12.23
N GLY A 60 13.18 7.38 -13.38
CA GLY A 60 12.55 6.15 -13.86
C GLY A 60 13.55 5.01 -14.05
N LEU A 61 14.73 5.30 -14.61
CA LEU A 61 15.80 4.31 -14.77
C LEU A 61 16.33 3.81 -13.43
N LEU A 62 16.57 4.71 -12.47
CA LEU A 62 17.01 4.35 -11.12
C LEU A 62 15.95 3.49 -10.40
N SER A 63 14.67 3.82 -10.54
CA SER A 63 13.55 3.05 -9.99
C SER A 63 13.53 1.62 -10.54
N VAL A 64 13.69 1.45 -11.86
CA VAL A 64 13.78 0.12 -12.49
C VAL A 64 14.99 -0.67 -11.98
N ILE A 65 16.18 -0.04 -11.91
CA ILE A 65 17.40 -0.70 -11.41
C ILE A 65 17.23 -1.14 -9.95
N ILE A 66 16.69 -0.28 -9.09
CA ILE A 66 16.44 -0.59 -7.68
C ILE A 66 15.39 -1.71 -7.56
N ALA A 67 14.29 -1.66 -8.31
CA ALA A 67 13.25 -2.68 -8.29
C ALA A 67 13.79 -4.07 -8.68
N PHE A 68 14.53 -4.16 -9.80
CA PHE A 68 15.19 -5.40 -10.20
C PHE A 68 16.27 -5.84 -9.21
N GLY A 69 17.04 -4.90 -8.65
CA GLY A 69 18.02 -5.18 -7.62
C GLY A 69 17.39 -5.83 -6.40
N VAL A 70 16.34 -5.23 -5.83
CA VAL A 70 15.62 -5.77 -4.67
C VAL A 70 15.02 -7.13 -4.99
N LEU A 71 14.42 -7.31 -6.16
CA LEU A 71 13.83 -8.58 -6.58
C LEU A 71 14.88 -9.69 -6.65
N LEU A 72 15.97 -9.46 -7.39
CA LEU A 72 17.02 -10.47 -7.57
C LEU A 72 17.71 -10.79 -6.24
N THR A 73 18.04 -9.79 -5.43
CA THR A 73 18.67 -9.99 -4.13
C THR A 73 17.74 -10.71 -3.14
N SER A 74 16.44 -10.42 -3.17
CA SER A 74 15.45 -11.13 -2.33
C SER A 74 15.34 -12.60 -2.70
N LEU A 75 15.35 -12.92 -4.00
CA LEU A 75 15.36 -14.31 -4.47
C LEU A 75 16.66 -15.03 -4.07
N LYS A 76 17.81 -14.36 -4.16
CA LYS A 76 19.10 -14.91 -3.72
C LYS A 76 19.19 -15.07 -2.20
N SER A 77 18.62 -14.15 -1.43
CA SER A 77 18.55 -14.22 0.04
C SER A 77 17.78 -15.46 0.51
N ARG A 78 16.67 -15.82 -0.15
CA ARG A 78 15.94 -17.07 0.17
C ARG A 78 16.80 -18.32 0.00
N THR A 79 17.65 -18.36 -1.02
CA THR A 79 18.58 -19.47 -1.27
C THR A 79 19.85 -19.38 -0.41
N ALA A 80 20.07 -18.30 0.35
CA ALA A 80 21.26 -18.14 1.17
C ALA A 80 21.40 -19.27 2.20
N ARG A 81 20.30 -19.85 2.67
CA ARG A 81 20.33 -20.97 3.64
C ARG A 81 20.99 -22.24 3.09
N SER A 82 21.07 -22.46 1.78
CA SER A 82 21.75 -23.63 1.19
C SER A 82 23.16 -23.32 0.69
N TRP A 83 23.68 -22.11 0.93
CA TRP A 83 25.00 -21.73 0.43
C TRP A 83 26.11 -22.51 1.14
N ARG A 84 27.04 -23.07 0.36
CA ARG A 84 28.18 -23.85 0.85
C ARG A 84 29.30 -23.00 1.46
N TYR A 85 29.25 -21.68 1.30
CA TYR A 85 30.29 -20.75 1.73
C TYR A 85 29.72 -19.78 2.77
N GLY A 86 30.43 -19.62 3.89
CA GLY A 86 30.08 -18.72 4.99
C GLY A 86 29.84 -19.43 6.32
N THR A 87 30.09 -18.74 7.43
CA THR A 87 29.78 -19.25 8.78
C THR A 87 28.27 -19.31 9.00
N GLY A 88 27.80 -20.25 9.83
CA GLY A 88 26.37 -20.47 10.08
C GLY A 88 25.59 -19.23 10.53
N PHE A 89 26.22 -18.34 11.31
CA PHE A 89 25.58 -17.10 11.79
C PHE A 89 25.26 -16.12 10.65
N PHE A 90 26.27 -15.72 9.86
CA PHE A 90 26.07 -14.82 8.73
C PHE A 90 25.09 -15.38 7.69
N ARG A 91 25.11 -16.71 7.48
CA ARG A 91 24.16 -17.38 6.59
C ARG A 91 22.71 -17.28 7.06
N SER A 92 22.45 -17.46 8.35
CA SER A 92 21.09 -17.30 8.91
C SER A 92 20.67 -15.83 8.84
N PHE A 93 21.56 -14.92 9.21
CA PHE A 93 21.27 -13.49 9.17
C PHE A 93 20.85 -13.01 7.78
N ILE A 94 21.56 -13.41 6.71
CA ILE A 94 21.21 -13.03 5.33
C ILE A 94 19.92 -13.70 4.86
N ALA A 95 19.63 -14.92 5.30
CA ALA A 95 18.41 -15.64 4.94
C ALA A 95 17.16 -15.03 5.61
N ASP A 96 17.29 -14.63 6.88
CA ASP A 96 16.17 -14.12 7.68
C ASP A 96 15.96 -12.61 7.44
N TYR A 97 17.03 -11.83 7.23
CA TYR A 97 16.98 -10.36 7.08
C TYR A 97 17.34 -9.85 5.68
N GLY A 98 17.51 -10.69 4.65
CA GLY A 98 18.01 -10.20 3.37
C GLY A 98 17.05 -9.25 2.62
N VAL A 99 15.73 -9.42 2.78
CA VAL A 99 14.74 -8.46 2.24
C VAL A 99 14.86 -7.08 2.91
N PRO A 100 14.72 -6.95 4.25
CA PRO A 100 14.86 -5.65 4.90
C PRO A 100 16.27 -5.05 4.75
N LEU A 101 17.32 -5.86 4.75
CA LEU A 101 18.69 -5.40 4.53
C LEU A 101 18.85 -4.79 3.14
N MET A 102 18.29 -5.43 2.10
CA MET A 102 18.34 -4.89 0.75
C MET A 102 17.57 -3.58 0.62
N ILE A 103 16.43 -3.43 1.30
CA ILE A 103 15.68 -2.16 1.34
C ILE A 103 16.58 -1.06 1.92
N VAL A 104 17.22 -1.30 3.07
CA VAL A 104 18.11 -0.32 3.71
C VAL A 104 19.27 0.07 2.79
N VAL A 105 19.91 -0.90 2.11
CA VAL A 105 21.00 -0.65 1.17
C VAL A 105 20.52 0.19 -0.03
N CYS A 106 19.37 -0.14 -0.61
CA CYS A 106 18.79 0.63 -1.71
C CYS A 106 18.40 2.05 -1.28
N THR A 107 17.87 2.23 -0.07
CA THR A 107 17.60 3.54 0.50
C THR A 107 18.90 4.33 0.68
N ALA A 108 19.92 3.74 1.30
CA ALA A 108 21.21 4.39 1.47
C ALA A 108 21.84 4.80 0.14
N LEU A 109 21.74 3.95 -0.89
CA LEU A 109 22.20 4.26 -2.25
C LEU A 109 21.44 5.45 -2.86
N SER A 110 20.14 5.56 -2.63
CA SER A 110 19.32 6.72 -3.06
C SER A 110 19.71 8.03 -2.35
N TYR A 111 20.22 7.95 -1.11
CA TYR A 111 20.74 9.12 -0.38
C TYR A 111 22.21 9.42 -0.67
N ALA A 112 22.99 8.45 -1.15
CA ALA A 112 24.41 8.61 -1.45
C ALA A 112 24.68 9.27 -2.82
N VAL A 113 23.67 9.46 -3.67
CA VAL A 113 23.82 10.13 -4.98
C VAL A 113 24.27 11.59 -4.77
N PRO A 114 25.41 12.02 -5.34
CA PRO A 114 26.03 13.32 -5.05
C PRO A 114 25.21 14.55 -5.50
N GLY A 115 25.37 15.65 -4.76
CA GLY A 115 24.51 16.85 -4.72
C GLY A 115 24.50 17.80 -5.92
N ASN A 116 24.77 17.33 -7.15
CA ASN A 116 24.49 18.11 -8.37
C ASN A 116 23.07 17.87 -8.91
N VAL A 117 22.22 17.15 -8.16
CA VAL A 117 20.81 16.90 -8.47
C VAL A 117 19.93 18.01 -7.90
N PRO A 118 18.92 18.49 -8.64
CA PRO A 118 17.95 19.45 -8.12
C PRO A 118 17.17 18.85 -6.95
N SER A 119 16.77 19.70 -6.00
CA SER A 119 16.00 19.29 -4.82
C SER A 119 14.69 18.60 -5.25
N GLY A 120 14.59 17.29 -5.04
CA GLY A 120 13.45 16.46 -5.45
C GLY A 120 13.80 15.26 -6.34
N VAL A 121 15.07 15.13 -6.75
CA VAL A 121 15.62 13.98 -7.50
C VAL A 121 16.61 13.26 -6.57
N PRO A 122 16.46 11.97 -6.18
CA PRO A 122 15.48 10.97 -6.61
C PRO A 122 14.07 11.16 -6.05
N MET A 123 13.05 10.74 -6.80
CA MET A 123 11.67 10.72 -6.31
C MET A 123 11.55 9.74 -5.13
N ARG A 124 10.99 10.21 -4.02
CA ARG A 124 10.85 9.48 -2.76
C ARG A 124 9.39 9.46 -2.36
N LEU A 125 8.98 8.38 -1.69
CA LEU A 125 7.63 8.29 -1.15
C LEU A 125 7.46 9.33 -0.04
N PHE A 126 6.60 10.32 -0.27
CA PHE A 126 6.16 11.25 0.75
C PHE A 126 4.84 10.75 1.35
N GLY A 127 4.90 10.21 2.56
CA GLY A 127 3.72 9.93 3.37
C GLY A 127 3.44 11.15 4.26
N PRO A 128 2.24 11.77 4.18
CA PRO A 128 1.87 12.81 5.14
C PRO A 128 1.89 12.23 6.56
N LEU A 129 2.24 13.04 7.55
CA LEU A 129 2.32 12.55 8.91
C LEU A 129 0.90 12.24 9.43
N PRO A 130 0.72 11.17 10.25
CA PRO A 130 -0.62 10.75 10.66
C PRO A 130 -1.34 11.76 11.57
N TRP A 131 -0.63 12.77 12.08
CA TRP A 131 -1.18 13.88 12.87
C TRP A 131 -1.31 15.20 12.08
N GLU A 132 -1.07 15.17 10.76
CA GLU A 132 -1.20 16.33 9.89
C GLU A 132 -2.66 16.50 9.42
N ALA A 133 -3.11 17.76 9.27
CA ALA A 133 -4.51 18.09 8.99
C ALA A 133 -5.07 17.41 7.72
N GLY A 134 -4.23 17.13 6.73
CA GLY A 134 -4.61 16.40 5.51
C GLY A 134 -4.93 14.92 5.73
N SER A 135 -4.34 14.27 6.74
CA SER A 135 -4.62 12.87 7.09
C SER A 135 -5.83 12.73 8.02
N LEU A 136 -6.13 13.78 8.79
CA LEU A 136 -7.28 13.85 9.70
C LEU A 136 -8.65 13.89 8.98
N TYR A 137 -8.67 14.15 7.66
CA TYR A 137 -9.89 14.24 6.85
C TYR A 137 -10.75 12.96 6.87
N HIS A 138 -10.12 11.78 6.93
CA HIS A 138 -10.83 10.51 7.04
C HIS A 138 -11.64 10.39 8.33
N TRP A 139 -11.15 11.00 9.41
CA TRP A 139 -11.77 10.96 10.74
C TRP A 139 -12.89 12.00 10.88
N THR A 140 -12.83 13.11 10.15
CA THR A 140 -13.92 14.10 10.10
C THR A 140 -15.19 13.58 9.43
N MET A 141 -15.07 12.60 8.51
CA MET A 141 -16.22 11.99 7.85
C MET A 141 -17.16 11.25 8.81
N ALA A 142 -16.64 10.72 9.92
CA ALA A 142 -17.47 10.04 10.92
C ALA A 142 -18.44 11.00 11.63
N LYS A 143 -18.08 12.30 11.76
CA LYS A 143 -18.93 13.32 12.38
C LYS A 143 -20.08 13.77 11.48
N ASP A 144 -19.92 13.64 10.16
CA ASP A 144 -20.94 14.01 9.18
C ASP A 144 -21.95 12.89 8.89
N ILE A 145 -21.75 11.67 9.42
CA ILE A 145 -22.69 10.54 9.29
C ILE A 145 -24.09 10.91 9.83
N GLY A 146 -24.16 11.74 10.88
CA GLY A 146 -25.43 12.19 11.46
C GLY A 146 -26.24 13.15 10.59
N LYS A 147 -25.66 13.73 9.52
CA LYS A 147 -26.34 14.64 8.59
C LYS A 147 -26.90 13.95 7.34
N ILE A 148 -26.69 12.64 7.23
CA ILE A 148 -27.04 11.86 6.04
C ILE A 148 -28.48 11.35 6.16
N SER A 149 -29.27 11.47 5.09
CA SER A 149 -30.64 10.92 5.04
C SER A 149 -30.63 9.40 5.27
N ALA A 150 -31.56 8.92 6.12
CA ALA A 150 -31.66 7.52 6.51
C ALA A 150 -31.71 6.53 5.32
N GLY A 151 -32.24 6.96 4.17
CA GLY A 151 -32.26 6.12 2.96
C GLY A 151 -30.87 5.74 2.44
N TYR A 152 -29.87 6.61 2.60
CA TYR A 152 -28.48 6.32 2.21
C TYR A 152 -27.78 5.39 3.19
N VAL A 153 -28.16 5.43 4.47
CA VAL A 153 -27.64 4.52 5.50
C VAL A 153 -28.04 3.07 5.23
N PHE A 154 -29.24 2.84 4.71
CA PHE A 154 -29.66 1.49 4.31
C PHE A 154 -28.96 1.02 3.02
N ALA A 155 -28.67 1.93 2.09
CA ALA A 155 -27.98 1.59 0.84
C ALA A 155 -26.51 1.14 1.08
N THR A 156 -25.84 1.64 2.12
CA THR A 156 -24.45 1.27 2.45
C THR A 156 -24.32 -0.11 3.12
N ILE A 157 -25.42 -0.73 3.57
CA ILE A 157 -25.40 -2.08 4.15
C ILE A 157 -24.91 -3.12 3.12
N ILE A 158 -25.32 -2.98 1.85
CA ILE A 158 -24.97 -3.92 0.79
C ILE A 158 -23.44 -3.99 0.56
N PRO A 159 -22.73 -2.88 0.29
CA PRO A 159 -21.27 -2.92 0.17
C PRO A 159 -20.57 -3.25 1.50
N ALA A 160 -21.14 -2.86 2.64
CA ALA A 160 -20.57 -3.21 3.95
C ALA A 160 -20.56 -4.72 4.20
N VAL A 161 -21.67 -5.41 3.93
CA VAL A 161 -21.77 -6.87 4.05
C VAL A 161 -20.82 -7.57 3.06
N MET A 162 -20.69 -7.05 1.84
CA MET A 162 -19.75 -7.60 0.85
C MET A 162 -18.29 -7.51 1.33
N ILE A 163 -17.87 -6.36 1.87
CA ILE A 163 -16.50 -6.16 2.41
C ILE A 163 -16.29 -7.01 3.67
N ALA A 164 -17.27 -7.04 4.58
CA ALA A 164 -17.21 -7.85 5.79
C ALA A 164 -17.04 -9.34 5.48
N GLY A 165 -17.76 -9.85 4.47
CA GLY A 165 -17.62 -11.22 3.99
C GLY A 165 -16.22 -11.51 3.39
N LEU A 166 -15.70 -10.60 2.57
CA LEU A 166 -14.35 -10.73 2.02
C LEU A 166 -13.29 -10.76 3.12
N TYR A 167 -13.42 -9.87 4.10
CA TYR A 167 -12.51 -9.77 5.24
C TYR A 167 -12.56 -11.01 6.13
N PHE A 168 -13.75 -11.53 6.40
CA PHE A 168 -13.93 -12.78 7.13
C PHE A 168 -13.25 -13.96 6.42
N PHE A 169 -13.38 -14.03 5.08
CA PHE A 169 -12.72 -15.07 4.30
C PHE A 169 -11.20 -14.95 4.32
N ASP A 170 -10.65 -13.75 4.05
CA ASP A 170 -9.21 -13.51 4.03
C ASP A 170 -8.57 -13.82 5.39
N HIS A 171 -9.19 -13.34 6.48
CA HIS A 171 -8.73 -13.62 7.82
C HIS A 171 -8.79 -15.12 8.17
N SER A 172 -9.90 -15.78 7.83
CA SER A 172 -10.07 -17.22 8.12
C SER A 172 -9.07 -18.08 7.34
N VAL A 173 -8.83 -17.77 6.07
CA VAL A 173 -7.86 -18.50 5.22
C VAL A 173 -6.44 -18.23 5.69
N ALA A 174 -6.09 -16.97 5.98
CA ALA A 174 -4.77 -16.61 6.50
C ALA A 174 -4.47 -17.31 7.83
N ALA A 175 -5.44 -17.32 8.75
CA ALA A 175 -5.28 -17.96 10.06
C ALA A 175 -5.11 -19.49 9.92
N GLN A 176 -5.83 -20.14 9.00
CA GLN A 176 -5.66 -21.56 8.73
C GLN A 176 -4.30 -21.89 8.11
N LEU A 177 -3.80 -21.06 7.19
CA LEU A 177 -2.47 -21.24 6.60
C LEU A 177 -1.34 -21.01 7.61
N ALA A 178 -1.54 -20.10 8.58
CA ALA A 178 -0.57 -19.84 9.65
C ALA A 178 -0.52 -20.97 10.70
N GLN A 179 -1.65 -21.67 10.93
CA GLN A 179 -1.78 -22.69 11.98
C GLN A 179 -1.78 -24.13 11.44
N GLN A 180 -1.07 -24.39 10.34
CA GLN A 180 -0.87 -25.76 9.86
C GLN A 180 -0.19 -26.63 10.92
N LYS A 181 -0.59 -27.90 11.01
CA LYS A 181 -0.01 -28.86 11.97
C LYS A 181 1.50 -29.06 11.77
N GLU A 182 1.99 -28.79 10.56
CA GLU A 182 3.41 -28.86 10.19
C GLU A 182 4.29 -27.85 10.93
N PHE A 183 3.74 -26.72 11.38
CA PHE A 183 4.50 -25.70 12.10
C PHE A 183 4.69 -25.99 13.61
N ASN A 184 4.15 -27.11 14.11
CA ASN A 184 4.30 -27.59 15.49
C ASN A 184 4.16 -26.49 16.57
N LEU A 185 3.08 -25.71 16.46
CA LEU A 185 2.82 -24.57 17.35
C LEU A 185 2.50 -25.04 18.78
N LYS A 186 3.06 -24.35 19.78
CA LYS A 186 2.88 -24.66 21.21
C LYS A 186 1.49 -24.27 21.75
N ASN A 187 0.92 -23.19 21.25
CA ASN A 187 -0.33 -22.62 21.75
C ASN A 187 -1.52 -23.04 20.88
N PRO A 188 -2.70 -23.28 21.49
CA PRO A 188 -3.90 -23.61 20.73
C PRO A 188 -4.38 -22.42 19.89
N PRO A 189 -5.13 -22.68 18.80
CA PRO A 189 -5.69 -21.65 17.95
C PRO A 189 -6.80 -20.84 18.66
N ALA A 190 -6.87 -19.53 18.42
CA ALA A 190 -7.83 -18.62 19.07
C ALA A 190 -8.61 -17.73 18.08
N TYR A 191 -9.10 -18.31 16.98
CA TYR A 191 -9.76 -17.61 15.87
C TYR A 191 -10.91 -16.66 16.29
N HIS A 192 -11.69 -17.04 17.30
CA HIS A 192 -12.83 -16.24 17.75
C HIS A 192 -12.41 -14.91 18.38
N TRP A 193 -11.29 -14.91 19.11
CA TRP A 193 -10.76 -13.70 19.75
C TRP A 193 -10.18 -12.75 18.72
N ASP A 194 -9.52 -13.28 17.69
CA ASP A 194 -8.99 -12.47 16.60
C ASP A 194 -10.12 -11.79 15.82
N ILE A 195 -11.19 -12.52 15.47
CA ILE A 195 -12.36 -11.94 14.79
C ILE A 195 -13.06 -10.88 15.67
N PHE A 196 -13.20 -11.15 16.96
CA PHE A 196 -13.80 -10.20 17.90
C PHE A 196 -12.98 -8.91 18.00
N LEU A 197 -11.67 -9.03 18.20
CA LEU A 197 -10.75 -7.89 18.28
C LEU A 197 -10.73 -7.08 16.98
N LEU A 198 -10.74 -7.75 15.83
CA LEU A 198 -10.84 -7.11 14.52
C LEU A 198 -12.16 -6.35 14.34
N GLY A 199 -13.27 -6.95 14.76
CA GLY A 199 -14.57 -6.29 14.82
C GLY A 199 -14.51 -5.00 15.66
N VAL A 200 -13.87 -5.05 16.83
CA VAL A 200 -13.68 -3.87 17.70
C VAL A 200 -12.79 -2.82 17.05
N MET A 201 -11.68 -3.20 16.40
CA MET A 201 -10.77 -2.25 15.74
C MET A 201 -11.42 -1.53 14.56
N VAL A 202 -12.22 -2.24 13.77
CA VAL A 202 -12.96 -1.65 12.64
C VAL A 202 -14.15 -0.80 13.12
N SER A 203 -14.82 -1.24 14.19
CA SER A 203 -16.04 -0.58 14.70
C SER A 203 -15.77 0.57 15.64
N GLY A 204 -14.60 0.63 16.30
CA GLY A 204 -14.38 1.64 17.33
C GLY A 204 -13.06 1.55 18.09
N PHE A 205 -11.98 2.06 17.48
CA PHE A 205 -10.83 2.49 18.28
C PHE A 205 -10.20 3.81 17.78
N LYS A 206 -11.01 4.89 17.74
CA LYS A 206 -10.71 6.16 18.43
C LYS A 206 -11.89 7.16 18.28
N CYS A 207 -12.60 7.39 19.39
CA CYS A 207 -12.78 8.76 19.88
C CYS A 207 -11.56 9.10 20.72
#